data_AF-A0A946DME3-F1
#
_entry.id   AF-A0A946DME3-F1
#
_cell.length_a   1.000
_cell.length_b   1.000
_cell.length_c   1.000
_cell.angle_alpha   90.00
_cell.angle_beta   90.00
_cell.angle_gamma   90.00
#
_symmetry.space_group_name_H-M   'P 1'
#
loop_
_entity.id
_entity.type
_entity.pdbx_description
1 polymer ?
#
loop_
_entity_poly.entity_id
_entity_poly.type
_entity_poly.pdbx_seq_one_letter_code
_entity_poly.pdbx_strand_id
1 'polypeptide(L)'
;MLGKKFLRVIARLQSRHSLLPNDPILPNSCFTWVPMMEKSYPDIREEFEKVWLHPESIPAFHQLSPDQSRISKADNWKTYPFFVFGRPITQNCIQCPKTSTLLKKIPGIQNAWFSILAPNYHIPPHRGPTKALVRCHLGIKVPNDNASCWLRVDKLIYNWSEGECVLFDDTYEHEVHNDTAEYRAVLFVDVDRPMDNFGKLLNKGILRLMKATHYVKEPMKNILIWNSNLRSKKPNA
;
A
#
# COMPACT_ATOMS: atom_id res chain seq x y z
N MET A 1 19.72 10.73 -17.92
CA MET A 1 20.25 9.46 -17.36
C MET A 1 21.11 9.62 -16.08
N LEU A 2 21.04 10.77 -15.37
CA LEU A 2 21.72 10.98 -14.08
C LEU A 2 20.90 10.44 -12.88
N GLY A 3 19.57 10.67 -12.90
CA GLY A 3 18.66 10.25 -11.81
C GLY A 3 18.61 8.74 -11.56
N LYS A 4 18.61 7.90 -12.62
CA LYS A 4 18.62 6.43 -12.45
C LYS A 4 19.90 5.92 -11.78
N LYS A 5 21.06 6.53 -12.06
CA LYS A 5 22.33 6.17 -11.39
C LYS A 5 22.31 6.60 -9.93
N PHE A 6 21.82 7.82 -9.65
CA PHE A 6 21.66 8.33 -8.30
C PHE A 6 20.74 7.45 -7.44
N LEU A 7 19.56 7.07 -7.96
CA LEU A 7 18.63 6.18 -7.26
C LEU A 7 19.24 4.81 -6.96
N ARG A 8 20.05 4.24 -7.86
CA ARG A 8 20.78 2.97 -7.60
C ARG A 8 21.81 3.12 -6.49
N VAL A 9 22.53 4.25 -6.42
CA VAL A 9 23.50 4.51 -5.35
C VAL A 9 22.78 4.60 -4.00
N ILE A 10 21.68 5.36 -3.94
CA ILE A 10 20.85 5.46 -2.73
C ILE A 10 20.31 4.10 -2.32
N ALA A 11 19.75 3.31 -3.25
CA ALA A 11 19.24 1.98 -2.95
C ALA A 11 20.34 1.03 -2.42
N ARG A 12 21.57 1.12 -2.94
CA ARG A 12 22.72 0.35 -2.42
C ARG A 12 23.10 0.77 -1.00
N LEU A 13 23.12 2.07 -0.71
CA LEU A 13 23.37 2.56 0.65
C LEU A 13 22.27 2.09 1.60
N GLN A 14 21.00 2.20 1.20
CA GLN A 14 19.86 1.70 1.99
C GLN A 14 19.95 0.18 2.21
N SER A 15 20.39 -0.59 1.22
CA SER A 15 20.56 -2.04 1.37
C SER A 15 21.66 -2.40 2.37
N ARG A 16 22.76 -1.62 2.41
CA ARG A 16 23.88 -1.84 3.33
C ARG A 16 23.54 -1.53 4.79
N HIS A 17 22.68 -0.56 5.02
CA HIS A 17 22.29 -0.11 6.36
C HIS A 17 20.96 -0.70 6.84
N SER A 18 20.36 -1.61 6.07
CA SER A 18 19.12 -2.29 6.48
C SER A 18 19.41 -3.35 7.53
N LEU A 19 18.55 -3.42 8.55
CA LEU A 19 18.54 -4.51 9.53
C LEU A 19 17.70 -5.71 9.07
N LEU A 20 17.07 -5.59 7.89
CA LEU A 20 16.32 -6.66 7.27
C LEU A 20 17.19 -7.36 6.23
N PRO A 21 16.85 -8.63 5.90
CA PRO A 21 17.39 -9.23 4.70
C PRO A 21 17.02 -8.40 3.45
N ASN A 22 17.79 -8.60 2.40
CA ASN A 22 17.59 -7.93 1.11
C ASN A 22 16.79 -8.80 0.14
N ASP A 23 16.09 -9.82 0.62
CA ASP A 23 15.24 -10.69 -0.19
C ASP A 23 14.04 -9.94 -0.79
N PRO A 24 13.53 -10.37 -1.97
CA PRO A 24 12.36 -9.76 -2.59
C PRO A 24 11.11 -9.91 -1.72
N ILE A 25 10.86 -11.12 -1.20
CA ILE A 25 9.83 -11.41 -0.19
C ILE A 25 10.55 -11.62 1.13
N LEU A 26 10.08 -10.94 2.18
CA LEU A 26 10.72 -10.91 3.49
C LEU A 26 10.00 -11.88 4.44
N PRO A 27 10.72 -12.54 5.36
CA PRO A 27 10.08 -13.33 6.42
C PRO A 27 9.16 -12.46 7.29
N ASN A 28 7.93 -12.91 7.52
CA ASN A 28 6.96 -12.21 8.37
C ASN A 28 7.50 -12.00 9.80
N SER A 29 8.34 -12.91 10.29
CA SER A 29 8.99 -12.83 11.61
C SER A 29 9.92 -11.64 11.78
N CYS A 30 10.32 -10.96 10.69
CA CYS A 30 11.06 -9.70 10.75
C CYS A 30 10.27 -8.55 11.42
N PHE A 31 8.94 -8.68 11.54
CA PHE A 31 8.07 -7.64 12.08
C PHE A 31 7.14 -8.20 13.15
N THR A 32 7.34 -7.76 14.40
CA THR A 32 6.61 -8.27 15.57
C THR A 32 5.12 -7.90 15.61
N TRP A 33 4.69 -6.94 14.79
CA TRP A 33 3.29 -6.53 14.69
C TRP A 33 2.45 -7.38 13.74
N VAL A 34 3.07 -8.25 12.92
CA VAL A 34 2.35 -9.07 11.93
C VAL A 34 1.27 -9.95 12.57
N PRO A 35 1.54 -10.71 13.66
CA PRO A 35 0.50 -11.53 14.29
C PRO A 35 -0.69 -10.72 14.81
N MET A 36 -0.47 -9.48 15.25
CA MET A 36 -1.55 -8.58 15.66
C MET A 36 -2.44 -8.22 14.47
N MET A 37 -1.83 -7.94 13.31
CA MET A 37 -2.54 -7.56 12.09
C MET A 37 -3.36 -8.72 11.53
N GLU A 38 -2.79 -9.93 11.47
CA GLU A 38 -3.47 -11.15 11.04
C GLU A 38 -4.63 -11.50 11.99
N LYS A 39 -4.40 -11.42 13.32
CA LYS A 39 -5.47 -11.63 14.32
C LYS A 39 -6.64 -10.64 14.19
N SER A 40 -6.36 -9.42 13.74
CA SER A 40 -7.39 -8.41 13.51
C SER A 40 -8.11 -8.54 12.16
N TYR A 41 -7.79 -9.54 11.35
CA TYR A 41 -8.42 -9.78 10.05
C TYR A 41 -9.96 -9.73 10.08
N PRO A 42 -10.67 -10.37 11.02
CA PRO A 42 -12.15 -10.34 11.01
C PRO A 42 -12.72 -8.93 11.13
N ASP A 43 -12.13 -8.08 11.98
CA ASP A 43 -12.54 -6.68 12.14
C ASP A 43 -12.25 -5.84 10.88
N ILE A 44 -11.08 -6.06 10.27
CA ILE A 44 -10.67 -5.38 9.04
C ILE A 44 -11.62 -5.76 7.89
N ARG A 45 -11.93 -7.05 7.77
CA ARG A 45 -12.86 -7.61 6.79
C ARG A 45 -14.25 -7.01 6.94
N GLU A 46 -14.77 -6.96 8.17
CA GLU A 46 -16.09 -6.37 8.46
C GLU A 46 -16.17 -4.90 8.03
N GLU A 47 -15.14 -4.09 8.34
CA GLU A 47 -15.10 -2.67 7.96
C GLU A 47 -14.88 -2.48 6.45
N PHE A 48 -14.09 -3.34 5.82
CA PHE A 48 -13.93 -3.37 4.37
C PHE A 48 -15.26 -3.61 3.65
N GLU A 49 -16.03 -4.62 4.08
CA GLU A 49 -17.33 -4.92 3.45
C GLU A 49 -18.30 -3.74 3.52
N LYS A 50 -18.32 -2.99 4.64
CA LYS A 50 -19.13 -1.77 4.76
C LYS A 50 -18.72 -0.69 3.76
N VAL A 51 -17.42 -0.49 3.57
CA VAL A 51 -16.89 0.44 2.55
C VAL A 51 -17.22 -0.06 1.13
N TRP A 52 -17.17 -1.37 0.92
CA TRP A 52 -17.39 -2.01 -0.37
C TRP A 52 -18.87 -2.05 -0.79
N LEU A 53 -19.82 -1.70 0.08
CA LEU A 53 -21.23 -1.47 -0.31
C LEU A 53 -21.41 -0.31 -1.29
N HIS A 54 -20.45 0.62 -1.34
CA HIS A 54 -20.48 1.81 -2.19
C HIS A 54 -19.20 1.95 -3.02
N PRO A 55 -18.89 0.99 -3.91
CA PRO A 55 -17.61 0.97 -4.64
C PRO A 55 -17.42 2.20 -5.55
N GLU A 56 -18.50 2.84 -6.00
CA GLU A 56 -18.52 4.10 -6.76
C GLU A 56 -17.99 5.30 -5.95
N SER A 57 -18.04 5.21 -4.62
CA SER A 57 -17.51 6.23 -3.71
C SER A 57 -16.01 6.07 -3.43
N ILE A 58 -15.40 4.98 -3.93
CA ILE A 58 -13.98 4.70 -3.79
C ILE A 58 -13.26 5.14 -5.07
N PRO A 59 -12.31 6.08 -4.98
CA PRO A 59 -11.62 6.58 -6.15
C PRO A 59 -10.64 5.55 -6.71
N ALA A 60 -10.46 5.57 -8.02
CA ALA A 60 -9.40 4.85 -8.68
C ALA A 60 -8.03 5.44 -8.30
N PHE A 61 -6.99 4.61 -8.28
CA PHE A 61 -5.69 5.00 -7.74
C PHE A 61 -5.05 6.17 -8.51
N HIS A 62 -5.18 6.19 -9.84
CA HIS A 62 -4.67 7.30 -10.66
C HIS A 62 -5.43 8.62 -10.43
N GLN A 63 -6.68 8.59 -9.94
CA GLN A 63 -7.41 9.81 -9.56
C GLN A 63 -6.84 10.43 -8.28
N LEU A 64 -6.30 9.59 -7.39
CA LEU A 64 -5.55 10.07 -6.23
C LEU A 64 -4.14 10.46 -6.65
N SER A 65 -3.39 9.56 -7.30
CA SER A 65 -1.99 9.75 -7.69
C SER A 65 -1.84 9.73 -9.22
N PRO A 66 -1.86 10.90 -9.90
CA PRO A 66 -1.78 10.97 -11.37
C PRO A 66 -0.52 10.32 -11.96
N ASP A 67 0.59 10.32 -11.20
CA ASP A 67 1.84 9.65 -11.57
C ASP A 67 1.67 8.13 -11.81
N GLN A 68 0.60 7.54 -11.27
CA GLN A 68 0.27 6.12 -11.37
C GLN A 68 -0.67 5.80 -12.55
N SER A 69 -1.05 6.79 -13.36
CA SER A 69 -1.87 6.63 -14.56
C SER A 69 -1.33 5.62 -15.58
N ARG A 70 -0.01 5.35 -15.54
CA ARG A 70 0.60 4.30 -16.37
C ARG A 70 0.18 2.88 -15.98
N ILE A 71 -0.15 2.67 -14.70
CA ILE A 71 -0.38 1.34 -14.11
C ILE A 71 -1.80 1.17 -13.52
N SER A 72 -2.51 2.26 -13.24
CA SER A 72 -3.92 2.28 -12.89
C SER A 72 -4.70 2.88 -14.05
N LYS A 73 -5.53 2.06 -14.70
CA LYS A 73 -6.37 2.43 -15.84
C LYS A 73 -7.83 2.22 -15.51
N ALA A 74 -8.67 3.15 -15.99
CA ALA A 74 -10.11 3.14 -15.73
C ALA A 74 -10.40 2.91 -14.24
N ASP A 75 -11.51 2.27 -13.91
CA ASP A 75 -11.90 2.04 -12.52
C ASP A 75 -11.39 0.71 -11.93
N ASN A 76 -10.36 0.12 -12.56
CA ASN A 76 -9.93 -1.26 -12.30
C ASN A 76 -9.06 -1.41 -11.04
N TRP A 77 -8.52 -0.31 -10.52
CA TRP A 77 -7.73 -0.33 -9.30
C TRP A 77 -8.16 0.81 -8.38
N LYS A 78 -8.91 0.46 -7.34
CA LYS A 78 -9.48 1.38 -6.36
C LYS A 78 -8.68 1.39 -5.06
N THR A 79 -8.63 2.55 -4.42
CA THR A 79 -7.90 2.73 -3.15
C THR A 79 -8.68 3.54 -2.14
N TYR A 80 -8.83 3.01 -0.92
CA TYR A 80 -9.49 3.70 0.20
C TYR A 80 -8.44 4.04 1.30
N PRO A 81 -7.93 5.28 1.35
CA PRO A 81 -6.76 5.62 2.16
C PRO A 81 -7.06 5.89 3.64
N PHE A 82 -6.23 5.33 4.52
CA PHE A 82 -6.20 5.60 5.97
C PHE A 82 -5.02 6.47 6.36
N PHE A 83 -3.84 6.19 5.80
CA PHE A 83 -2.61 6.93 6.04
C PHE A 83 -1.91 7.21 4.73
N VAL A 84 -1.40 8.43 4.58
CA VAL A 84 -0.55 8.82 3.46
C VAL A 84 0.65 9.59 3.99
N PHE A 85 1.84 9.03 3.79
CA PHE A 85 3.11 9.52 4.34
C PHE A 85 3.07 9.88 5.83
N GLY A 86 2.44 9.03 6.64
CA GLY A 86 2.31 9.13 8.09
C GLY A 86 1.18 10.06 8.55
N ARG A 87 0.42 10.65 7.63
CA ARG A 87 -0.72 11.52 7.96
C ARG A 87 -2.03 10.75 7.86
N PRO A 88 -2.87 10.76 8.91
CA PRO A 88 -4.15 10.08 8.86
C PRO A 88 -5.14 10.81 7.96
N ILE A 89 -5.98 10.06 7.24
CA ILE A 89 -7.13 10.56 6.52
C ILE A 89 -8.34 10.47 7.46
N THR A 90 -8.53 11.50 8.28
CA THR A 90 -9.47 11.51 9.42
C THR A 90 -10.85 10.93 9.09
N GLN A 91 -11.44 11.32 7.96
CA GLN A 91 -12.78 10.88 7.56
C GLN A 91 -12.85 9.36 7.31
N ASN A 92 -11.83 8.81 6.66
CA ASN A 92 -11.78 7.38 6.37
C ASN A 92 -11.48 6.59 7.65
N CYS A 93 -10.64 7.16 8.52
CA CYS A 93 -10.35 6.56 9.81
C CYS A 93 -11.56 6.50 10.76
N ILE A 94 -12.46 7.48 10.68
CA ILE A 94 -13.73 7.48 11.44
C ILE A 94 -14.67 6.38 10.94
N GLN A 95 -14.67 6.09 9.63
CA GLN A 95 -15.53 5.06 9.04
C GLN A 95 -15.02 3.63 9.30
N CYS A 96 -13.72 3.45 9.51
CA CYS A 96 -13.11 2.16 9.86
C CYS A 96 -12.31 2.28 11.17
N PRO A 97 -12.97 2.50 12.32
CA PRO A 97 -12.32 2.79 13.58
C PRO A 97 -11.45 1.64 14.12
N LYS A 98 -11.84 0.37 13.91
CA LYS A 98 -11.08 -0.80 14.37
C LYS A 98 -9.79 -0.94 13.57
N THR A 99 -9.88 -0.89 12.24
CA THR A 99 -8.73 -0.90 11.32
C THR A 99 -7.79 0.27 11.63
N SER A 100 -8.33 1.46 11.82
CA SER A 100 -7.52 2.65 12.13
C SER A 100 -6.80 2.57 13.47
N THR A 101 -7.45 1.98 14.48
CA THR A 101 -6.86 1.77 15.80
C THR A 101 -5.72 0.76 15.74
N LEU A 102 -5.88 -0.31 14.95
CA LEU A 102 -4.80 -1.25 14.67
C LEU A 102 -3.63 -0.57 13.95
N LEU A 103 -3.89 0.14 12.85
CA LEU A 103 -2.86 0.80 12.04
C LEU A 103 -2.02 1.79 12.85
N LYS A 104 -2.62 2.51 13.80
CA LYS A 104 -1.91 3.43 14.72
C LYS A 104 -0.90 2.72 15.63
N LYS A 105 -1.03 1.41 15.86
CA LYS A 105 -0.10 0.62 16.68
C LYS A 105 1.12 0.14 15.88
N ILE A 106 1.11 0.27 14.55
CA ILE A 106 2.21 -0.17 13.68
C ILE A 106 3.32 0.89 13.67
N PRO A 107 4.53 0.58 14.18
CA PRO A 107 5.63 1.54 14.20
C PRO A 107 6.07 1.93 12.78
N GLY A 108 6.31 3.22 12.56
CA GLY A 108 6.85 3.71 11.29
C GLY A 108 5.88 3.65 10.12
N ILE A 109 4.57 3.53 10.35
CA ILE A 109 3.57 3.55 9.29
C ILE A 109 3.68 4.81 8.43
N GLN A 110 3.81 4.63 7.12
CA GLN A 110 3.80 5.71 6.14
C GLN A 110 2.50 5.70 5.36
N ASN A 111 2.17 4.57 4.74
CA ASN A 111 0.99 4.47 3.90
C ASN A 111 0.12 3.33 4.36
N ALA A 112 -1.20 3.51 4.32
CA ALA A 112 -2.13 2.40 4.47
C ALA A 112 -3.45 2.68 3.76
N TRP A 113 -3.97 1.68 3.05
CA TRP A 113 -5.27 1.74 2.36
C TRP A 113 -5.82 0.36 2.08
N PHE A 114 -7.14 0.27 1.88
CA PHE A 114 -7.70 -0.87 1.14
C PHE A 114 -7.33 -0.73 -0.33
N SER A 115 -6.69 -1.75 -0.90
CA SER A 115 -6.28 -1.81 -2.30
C SER A 115 -7.09 -2.88 -3.01
N ILE A 116 -7.93 -2.47 -3.95
CA ILE A 116 -8.97 -3.30 -4.55
C ILE A 116 -8.74 -3.40 -6.04
N LEU A 117 -8.58 -4.62 -6.53
CA LEU A 117 -8.27 -4.91 -7.92
C LEU A 117 -9.47 -5.59 -8.58
N ALA A 118 -9.87 -5.05 -9.73
CA ALA A 118 -10.95 -5.59 -10.53
C ALA A 118 -10.61 -6.97 -11.11
N PRO A 119 -11.64 -7.75 -11.47
CA PRO A 119 -11.49 -8.94 -12.31
C PRO A 119 -10.69 -8.66 -13.59
N ASN A 120 -9.96 -9.66 -14.07
CA ASN A 120 -9.19 -9.63 -15.32
C ASN A 120 -8.29 -8.40 -15.48
N TYR A 121 -7.66 -7.94 -14.40
CA TYR A 121 -6.80 -6.77 -14.43
C TYR A 121 -5.36 -7.08 -14.05
N HIS A 122 -4.45 -6.50 -14.83
CA HIS A 122 -3.00 -6.61 -14.68
C HIS A 122 -2.41 -5.25 -14.32
N ILE A 123 -1.74 -5.19 -13.17
CA ILE A 123 -0.83 -4.09 -12.85
C ILE A 123 0.53 -4.45 -13.46
N PRO A 124 1.00 -3.73 -14.49
CA PRO A 124 2.21 -4.09 -15.22
C PRO A 124 3.48 -3.98 -14.36
N PRO A 125 4.61 -4.57 -14.81
CA PRO A 125 5.88 -4.51 -14.10
C PRO A 125 6.30 -3.08 -13.76
N HIS A 126 6.56 -2.83 -12.48
CA HIS A 126 7.01 -1.55 -11.97
C HIS A 126 7.90 -1.71 -10.73
N ARG A 127 8.46 -0.60 -10.26
CA ARG A 127 9.32 -0.55 -9.07
C ARG A 127 8.88 0.58 -8.16
N GLY A 128 8.95 0.31 -6.87
CA GLY A 128 8.81 1.26 -5.80
C GLY A 128 9.88 2.35 -5.87
N PRO A 129 9.57 3.56 -5.39
CA PRO A 129 10.45 4.71 -5.53
C PRO A 129 11.66 4.68 -4.59
N THR A 130 11.60 3.92 -3.48
CA THR A 130 12.63 3.96 -2.44
C THR A 130 12.67 2.69 -1.60
N LYS A 131 13.87 2.25 -1.21
CA LYS A 131 14.07 1.14 -0.27
C LYS A 131 13.92 1.59 1.19
N ALA A 132 13.58 2.87 1.41
CA ALA A 132 13.30 3.39 2.75
C ALA A 132 12.07 2.75 3.39
N LEU A 133 11.23 2.11 2.59
CA LEU A 133 9.98 1.49 3.01
C LEU A 133 10.03 -0.03 2.80
N VAL A 134 9.16 -0.72 3.52
CA VAL A 134 8.79 -2.11 3.29
C VAL A 134 7.28 -2.16 3.12
N ARG A 135 6.82 -2.93 2.13
CA ARG A 135 5.41 -3.11 1.86
C ARG A 135 4.90 -4.40 2.51
N CYS A 136 3.75 -4.30 3.15
CA CYS A 136 2.98 -5.41 3.66
C CYS A 136 1.60 -5.42 2.99
N HIS A 137 1.14 -6.58 2.55
CA HIS A 137 -0.25 -6.82 2.19
C HIS A 137 -0.85 -7.85 3.15
N LEU A 138 -1.97 -7.54 3.78
CA LEU A 138 -2.85 -8.55 4.40
C LEU A 138 -3.97 -8.88 3.41
N GLY A 139 -4.19 -10.16 3.11
CA GLY A 139 -5.32 -10.58 2.27
C GLY A 139 -6.66 -10.29 2.94
N ILE A 140 -7.52 -9.50 2.29
CA ILE A 140 -8.88 -9.20 2.80
C ILE A 140 -9.94 -9.99 2.05
N LYS A 141 -9.97 -9.85 0.72
CA LYS A 141 -10.82 -10.62 -0.20
C LYS A 141 -9.91 -11.27 -1.20
N VAL A 142 -9.83 -12.59 -1.21
CA VAL A 142 -9.04 -13.32 -2.20
C VAL A 142 -10.00 -14.14 -3.07
N PRO A 143 -9.87 -14.09 -4.41
CA PRO A 143 -10.66 -14.96 -5.29
C PRO A 143 -10.53 -16.43 -4.91
N ASN A 144 -11.58 -17.23 -5.14
CA ASN A 144 -11.55 -18.67 -4.84
C ASN A 144 -10.46 -19.39 -5.67
N ASP A 145 -10.33 -19.00 -6.95
CA ASP A 145 -9.19 -19.40 -7.79
C ASP A 145 -8.00 -18.48 -7.51
N ASN A 146 -7.42 -18.61 -6.31
CA ASN A 146 -6.30 -17.77 -5.91
C ASN A 146 -5.01 -18.07 -6.71
N ALA A 147 -4.91 -19.23 -7.36
CA ALA A 147 -3.77 -19.57 -8.22
C ALA A 147 -3.67 -18.60 -9.43
N SER A 148 -4.82 -18.17 -9.96
CA SER A 148 -4.95 -17.18 -11.02
C SER A 148 -4.90 -15.72 -10.53
N CYS A 149 -4.65 -15.50 -9.23
CA CYS A 149 -4.44 -14.15 -8.66
C CYS A 149 -3.12 -14.10 -7.88
N TRP A 150 -2.10 -13.48 -8.48
CA TRP A 150 -0.74 -13.54 -7.98
C TRP A 150 0.00 -12.21 -8.03
N LEU A 151 0.98 -12.08 -7.14
CA LEU A 151 2.01 -11.05 -7.11
C LEU A 151 3.33 -11.69 -7.52
N ARG A 152 4.03 -11.11 -8.48
CA ARG A 152 5.44 -11.41 -8.69
C ARG A 152 6.29 -10.33 -8.06
N VAL A 153 7.30 -10.72 -7.28
CA VAL A 153 8.35 -9.82 -6.79
C VAL A 153 9.70 -10.42 -7.19
N ASP A 154 10.41 -9.72 -8.08
CA ASP A 154 11.58 -10.26 -8.78
C ASP A 154 11.24 -11.58 -9.50
N LYS A 155 11.80 -12.70 -9.04
CA LYS A 155 11.55 -14.05 -9.58
C LYS A 155 10.54 -14.86 -8.76
N LEU A 156 10.06 -14.34 -7.65
CA LEU A 156 9.19 -15.05 -6.73
C LEU A 156 7.73 -14.74 -7.03
N ILE A 157 6.90 -15.78 -7.07
CA ILE A 157 5.45 -15.68 -7.19
C ILE A 157 4.82 -15.91 -5.82
N TYR A 158 3.82 -15.10 -5.49
CA TYR A 158 3.04 -15.19 -4.28
C TYR A 158 1.55 -15.12 -4.59
N ASN A 159 0.79 -16.09 -4.09
CA ASN A 159 -0.67 -16.08 -4.12
C ASN A 159 -1.18 -15.69 -2.73
N TRP A 160 -2.14 -14.78 -2.66
CA TRP A 160 -2.68 -14.35 -1.37
C TRP A 160 -3.55 -15.44 -0.74
N SER A 161 -3.58 -15.42 0.60
CA SER A 161 -4.60 -16.07 1.42
C SER A 161 -5.32 -14.99 2.23
N GLU A 162 -6.60 -15.20 2.50
CA GLU A 162 -7.34 -14.31 3.40
C GLU A 162 -6.77 -14.41 4.82
N GLY A 163 -6.59 -13.25 5.47
CA GLY A 163 -6.08 -13.17 6.84
C GLY A 163 -4.57 -13.33 6.99
N GLU A 164 -3.82 -13.58 5.92
CA GLU A 164 -2.36 -13.74 5.97
C GLU A 164 -1.63 -12.51 5.42
N CYS A 165 -0.53 -12.14 6.10
CA CYS A 165 0.36 -11.09 5.64
C CYS A 165 1.42 -11.61 4.66
N VAL A 166 1.80 -10.78 3.70
CA VAL A 166 3.05 -10.91 2.95
C VAL A 166 3.82 -9.61 2.99
N LEU A 167 5.09 -9.69 3.36
CA LEU A 167 6.02 -8.56 3.32
C LEU A 167 6.98 -8.68 2.15
N PHE A 168 7.20 -7.59 1.45
CA PHE A 168 8.10 -7.57 0.30
C PHE A 168 8.76 -6.20 0.11
N ASP A 169 9.92 -6.24 -0.55
CA ASP A 169 10.65 -5.05 -0.98
C ASP A 169 10.17 -4.65 -2.38
N ASP A 170 9.28 -3.66 -2.43
CA ASP A 170 8.69 -3.18 -3.69
C ASP A 170 9.72 -2.47 -4.59
N THR A 171 10.97 -2.26 -4.16
CA THR A 171 12.03 -1.75 -5.06
C THR A 171 12.53 -2.79 -6.06
N TYR A 172 12.29 -4.08 -5.78
CA TYR A 172 12.35 -5.11 -6.81
C TYR A 172 11.25 -4.87 -7.84
N GLU A 173 11.51 -5.30 -9.07
CA GLU A 173 10.46 -5.24 -10.09
C GLU A 173 9.33 -6.17 -9.68
N HIS A 174 8.11 -5.66 -9.70
CA HIS A 174 6.94 -6.41 -9.30
C HIS A 174 5.75 -6.09 -10.20
N GLU A 175 4.86 -7.06 -10.31
CA GLU A 175 3.61 -6.96 -11.06
C GLU A 175 2.53 -7.77 -10.36
N VAL A 176 1.27 -7.46 -10.66
CA VAL A 176 0.12 -8.14 -10.05
C VAL A 176 -0.87 -8.52 -11.11
N HIS A 177 -1.30 -9.77 -11.07
CA HIS A 177 -2.40 -10.28 -11.87
C HIS A 177 -3.60 -10.61 -11.00
N ASN A 178 -4.78 -10.28 -11.51
CA ASN A 178 -6.03 -10.87 -11.09
C ASN A 178 -6.73 -11.36 -12.35
N ASP A 179 -6.40 -12.57 -12.78
CA ASP A 179 -6.95 -13.20 -13.99
C ASP A 179 -8.26 -13.94 -13.68
N THR A 180 -8.90 -13.60 -12.55
CA THR A 180 -10.15 -14.20 -12.09
C THR A 180 -11.36 -13.33 -12.42
N ALA A 181 -12.56 -13.89 -12.25
CA ALA A 181 -13.83 -13.17 -12.33
C ALA A 181 -14.20 -12.40 -11.05
N GLU A 182 -13.40 -12.50 -9.99
CA GLU A 182 -13.70 -11.90 -8.68
C GLU A 182 -12.79 -10.70 -8.39
N TYR A 183 -13.28 -9.77 -7.56
CA TYR A 183 -12.43 -8.69 -7.03
C TYR A 183 -11.46 -9.24 -5.98
N ARG A 184 -10.23 -8.72 -5.99
CA ARG A 184 -9.23 -8.98 -4.95
C ARG A 184 -8.98 -7.74 -4.11
N ALA A 185 -9.10 -7.85 -2.80
CA ALA A 185 -8.82 -6.77 -1.85
C ALA A 185 -7.71 -7.16 -0.86
N VAL A 186 -6.78 -6.23 -0.62
CA VAL A 186 -5.76 -6.35 0.42
C VAL A 186 -5.73 -5.09 1.28
N LEU A 187 -5.34 -5.21 2.55
CA LEU A 187 -4.89 -4.06 3.34
C LEU A 187 -3.43 -3.84 3.00
N PHE A 188 -3.19 -2.81 2.19
CA PHE A 188 -1.86 -2.36 1.83
C PHE A 188 -1.31 -1.51 2.96
N VAL A 189 -0.07 -1.78 3.40
CA VAL A 189 0.63 -0.97 4.40
C VAL A 189 2.10 -0.80 3.98
N ASP A 190 2.58 0.44 3.85
CA ASP A 190 4.02 0.71 3.82
C ASP A 190 4.47 1.17 5.21
N VAL A 191 5.56 0.59 5.70
CA VAL A 191 6.23 0.99 6.95
C VAL A 191 7.67 1.40 6.69
N ASP A 192 8.25 2.20 7.57
CA ASP A 192 9.67 2.48 7.56
C ASP A 192 10.47 1.17 7.61
N ARG A 193 11.40 0.98 6.67
CA ARG A 193 12.34 -0.14 6.72
C ARG A 193 13.18 -0.02 8.00
N PRO A 194 13.31 -1.08 8.81
CA PRO A 194 14.28 -1.12 9.91
C PRO A 194 15.72 -0.93 9.39
N MET A 195 16.39 0.07 9.94
CA MET A 195 17.77 0.45 9.60
C MET A 195 18.61 0.65 10.86
N ASP A 196 19.93 0.60 10.70
CA ASP A 196 20.86 1.13 11.71
C ASP A 196 20.71 2.66 11.89
N ASN A 197 21.46 3.26 12.83
CA ASN A 197 21.31 4.67 13.16
C ASN A 197 21.63 5.61 11.97
N PHE A 198 22.62 5.27 11.16
CA PHE A 198 22.98 6.05 9.99
C PHE A 198 21.91 5.93 8.90
N GLY A 199 21.48 4.71 8.61
CA GLY A 199 20.41 4.41 7.67
C GLY A 199 19.08 5.06 8.05
N LYS A 200 18.74 5.12 9.35
CA LYS A 200 17.57 5.85 9.85
C LYS A 200 17.64 7.34 9.52
N LEU A 201 18.80 7.98 9.72
CA LEU A 201 18.98 9.40 9.39
C LEU A 201 18.87 9.64 7.88
N LEU A 202 19.53 8.79 7.08
CA LEU A 202 19.46 8.83 5.62
C LEU A 202 18.02 8.67 5.12
N ASN A 203 17.29 7.66 5.58
CA ASN A 203 15.90 7.41 5.18
C ASN A 203 14.98 8.56 5.58
N LYS A 204 15.13 9.14 6.78
CA LYS A 204 14.38 10.33 7.18
C LYS A 204 14.63 11.50 6.23
N GLY A 205 15.87 11.73 5.80
CA GLY A 205 16.21 12.76 4.81
C GLY A 205 15.53 12.51 3.46
N ILE A 206 15.65 11.30 2.93
CA ILE A 206 15.05 10.91 1.64
C ILE A 206 13.53 11.05 1.69
N LEU A 207 12.88 10.52 2.73
CA LEU A 207 11.43 10.60 2.88
C LEU A 207 10.95 12.04 3.04
N ARG A 208 11.69 12.91 3.73
CA ARG A 208 11.37 14.36 3.80
C ARG A 208 11.43 15.02 2.43
N LEU A 209 12.48 14.72 1.65
CA LEU A 209 12.62 15.24 0.28
C LEU A 209 11.47 14.74 -0.61
N MET A 210 11.16 13.44 -0.58
CA MET A 210 10.04 12.87 -1.33
C MET A 210 8.72 13.55 -0.95
N LYS A 211 8.43 13.71 0.35
CA LYS A 211 7.23 14.42 0.84
C LYS A 211 7.15 15.87 0.37
N ALA A 212 8.27 16.50 0.02
CA ALA A 212 8.31 17.87 -0.51
C ALA A 212 8.01 17.94 -2.02
N THR A 213 8.04 16.82 -2.75
CA THR A 213 7.79 16.76 -4.21
C THR A 213 6.30 16.67 -4.56
N HIS A 214 5.97 16.93 -5.82
CA HIS A 214 4.60 16.80 -6.37
C HIS A 214 4.06 15.36 -6.25
N TYR A 215 4.94 14.36 -6.37
CA TYR A 215 4.65 12.93 -6.20
C TYR A 215 3.87 12.62 -4.90
N VAL A 216 4.08 13.41 -3.84
CA VAL A 216 3.39 13.24 -2.56
C VAL A 216 2.30 14.28 -2.33
N LYS A 217 2.57 15.53 -2.70
CA LYS A 217 1.65 16.65 -2.44
C LYS A 217 0.35 16.53 -3.23
N GLU A 218 0.40 16.05 -4.47
CA GLU A 218 -0.77 15.90 -5.32
C GLU A 218 -1.74 14.82 -4.81
N PRO A 219 -1.29 13.59 -4.48
CA PRO A 219 -2.15 12.59 -3.83
C PRO A 219 -2.86 13.11 -2.59
N MET A 220 -2.15 13.81 -1.71
CA MET A 220 -2.75 14.38 -0.51
C MET A 220 -3.85 15.39 -0.84
N LYS A 221 -3.61 16.28 -1.82
CA LYS A 221 -4.60 17.27 -2.26
C LYS A 221 -5.84 16.59 -2.85
N ASN A 222 -5.65 15.60 -3.71
CA ASN A 222 -6.73 14.90 -4.40
C ASN A 222 -7.62 14.11 -3.41
N ILE A 223 -7.03 13.46 -2.41
CA ILE A 223 -7.76 12.77 -1.34
C ILE A 223 -8.65 13.75 -0.56
N LEU A 224 -8.12 14.94 -0.22
CA LEU A 224 -8.88 15.95 0.51
C LEU A 224 -10.07 16.47 -0.31
N ILE A 225 -9.87 16.76 -1.60
CA ILE A 225 -10.93 17.20 -2.52
C ILE A 225 -11.99 16.10 -2.67
N TRP A 226 -11.57 14.85 -2.82
CA TRP A 226 -12.48 13.72 -2.92
C TRP A 226 -13.37 13.61 -1.69
N ASN A 227 -12.77 13.64 -0.50
CA ASN A 227 -13.50 13.54 0.75
C ASN A 227 -14.46 14.72 0.97
N SER A 228 -14.11 15.94 0.54
CA SER A 228 -15.05 17.07 0.58
C SER A 228 -16.24 16.89 -0.36
N ASN A 229 -16.01 16.34 -1.56
CA ASN A 229 -17.06 16.10 -2.54
C ASN A 229 -18.02 14.99 -2.12
N LEU A 230 -17.52 13.95 -1.43
CA LEU A 230 -18.38 12.93 -0.84
C LEU A 230 -19.29 13.52 0.25
N ARG A 231 -18.82 14.50 1.02
CA ARG A 231 -19.64 15.18 2.04
C ARG A 231 -20.75 16.01 1.41
N SER A 232 -20.48 16.77 0.35
CA SER A 232 -21.50 17.60 -0.30
C SER A 232 -22.58 16.80 -1.02
N LYS A 233 -22.30 15.53 -1.38
CA LYS A 233 -23.26 14.62 -1.99
C LYS A 233 -24.12 13.84 -0.99
N LYS A 234 -23.77 13.80 0.30
CA LYS A 234 -24.68 13.28 1.32
C LYS A 234 -25.77 14.32 1.55
N PRO A 235 -27.06 14.04 1.27
CA PRO A 235 -28.13 14.96 1.65
C PRO A 235 -28.03 15.20 3.16
N ASN A 236 -28.26 16.44 3.60
CA ASN A 236 -28.35 16.76 5.03
C ASN A 236 -29.32 15.77 5.67
N ALA A 237 -28.79 14.88 6.51
CA ALA A 237 -29.57 13.95 7.31
C ALA A 237 -30.41 14.72 8.33
#